data_AF-A0A0R2L9E1-F1
#
_entry.id   AF-A0A0R2L9E1-F1
#
_cell.length_a   1.000
_cell.length_b   1.000
_cell.length_c   1.000
_cell.angle_alpha   90.00
_cell.angle_beta   90.00
_cell.angle_gamma   90.00
#
_symmetry.space_group_name_H-M   'P 1'
#
loop_
_entity.id
_entity.type
_entity.pdbx_description
1 polymer ?
#
loop_
_entity_poly.entity_id
_entity_poly.type
_entity_poly.pdbx_seq_one_letter_code
_entity_poly.pdbx_strand_id
1 'polypeptide(L)'
;MKKSTSLLLSGILVSGMVLGTIVTPATVHAADNATAVTEASSDVINNVTYSDKSGKTIESKSLSGKTGSQITYVPDGYTMADGERPVMGEDFVNVGIKVTNMISAKVNFVDQNNKLVESETINGGDGNIYTLSTLPAGCSWINSSDDTITLESGKEYNIPVSRKVSNTIIFKTADSTEVGRTQIFGDKVGDSVSLTSAQIPSGYAYDGSALTLQSDDNTQFVTVKKSATGTTPFKSVATVKKGVSASLYDINGKQFTTRKLGENSAWKTANEMTLDSVTYYQVSTDEWVRADDVTTTDPDTATDTDTNTNTDVQKADRSIVTAKDGAIIYLYTKDGKKIADRGLKGNTPWATDLMITVNGVKMYRVSTSEWLRVSDIK
;
A
#
# COMPACT_ATOMS: atom_id res chain seq x y z
N MET A 1 -31.65 8.60 -18.57
CA MET A 1 -31.62 7.38 -17.74
C MET A 1 -30.58 6.43 -18.33
N LYS A 2 -29.39 6.36 -17.71
CA LYS A 2 -28.34 5.41 -18.07
C LYS A 2 -28.20 4.43 -16.91
N LYS A 3 -28.36 3.14 -17.20
CA LYS A 3 -28.21 2.04 -16.24
C LYS A 3 -26.71 1.79 -16.02
N SER A 4 -26.26 1.86 -14.78
CA SER A 4 -24.92 1.40 -14.38
C SER A 4 -25.06 -0.02 -13.85
N THR A 5 -24.38 -0.97 -14.52
CA THR A 5 -24.35 -2.38 -14.14
C THR A 5 -23.17 -2.63 -13.22
N SER A 6 -23.45 -3.26 -12.07
CA SER A 6 -22.49 -3.67 -11.05
C SER A 6 -21.63 -4.85 -11.54
N LEU A 7 -20.31 -4.79 -11.34
CA LEU A 7 -19.40 -5.91 -11.54
C LEU A 7 -19.12 -6.57 -10.18
N LEU A 8 -19.53 -7.83 -10.02
CA LEU A 8 -19.07 -8.71 -8.95
C LEU A 8 -18.02 -9.65 -9.53
N LEU A 9 -16.80 -9.56 -8.99
CA LEU A 9 -15.66 -10.41 -9.36
C LEU A 9 -15.72 -11.67 -8.48
N SER A 10 -16.16 -12.80 -9.06
CA SER A 10 -16.12 -14.12 -8.42
C SER A 10 -14.90 -14.89 -8.95
N GLY A 11 -13.91 -15.11 -8.08
CA GLY A 11 -12.72 -15.89 -8.40
C GLY A 11 -12.99 -17.39 -8.27
N ILE A 12 -12.99 -18.10 -9.40
CA ILE A 12 -13.03 -19.57 -9.48
C ILE A 12 -11.58 -20.08 -9.50
N LEU A 13 -11.18 -20.85 -8.48
CA LEU A 13 -9.94 -21.63 -8.48
C LEU A 13 -10.21 -23.00 -9.12
N VAL A 14 -9.55 -23.26 -10.25
CA VAL A 14 -9.53 -24.55 -10.95
C VAL A 14 -8.34 -25.37 -10.42
N SER A 15 -8.60 -26.46 -9.70
CA SER A 15 -7.58 -27.43 -9.28
C SER A 15 -7.39 -28.50 -10.36
N GLY A 16 -6.16 -28.63 -10.86
CA GLY A 16 -5.80 -29.55 -11.93
C GLY A 16 -5.64 -31.00 -11.46
N MET A 17 -6.30 -31.92 -12.17
CA MET A 17 -6.01 -33.36 -12.13
C MET A 17 -4.65 -33.64 -12.80
N VAL A 18 -3.77 -34.38 -12.12
CA VAL A 18 -2.60 -35.02 -12.73
C VAL A 18 -2.83 -36.53 -12.74
N LEU A 19 -2.89 -37.11 -13.96
CA LEU A 19 -2.92 -38.55 -14.21
C LEU A 19 -1.53 -39.16 -13.99
N GLY A 20 -1.52 -40.39 -13.44
CA GLY A 20 -0.32 -41.09 -12.99
C GLY A 20 0.47 -41.87 -14.05
N THR A 21 1.56 -42.46 -13.58
CA THR A 21 2.34 -43.48 -14.29
C THR A 21 2.70 -44.60 -13.32
N ILE A 22 2.38 -45.83 -13.72
CA ILE A 22 2.75 -47.09 -13.08
C ILE A 22 4.26 -47.39 -13.25
N VAL A 23 4.90 -47.92 -12.21
CA VAL A 23 6.15 -48.69 -12.30
C VAL A 23 6.10 -49.85 -11.29
N THR A 24 6.39 -51.05 -11.78
CA THR A 24 6.41 -52.34 -11.08
C THR A 24 7.61 -52.48 -10.10
N PRO A 25 7.57 -53.42 -9.13
CA PRO A 25 8.42 -53.37 -7.95
C PRO A 25 9.80 -54.01 -8.15
N ALA A 26 10.77 -53.59 -7.34
CA ALA A 26 12.05 -54.26 -7.18
C ALA A 26 12.31 -54.59 -5.71
N THR A 27 13.07 -55.67 -5.54
CA THR A 27 13.20 -56.59 -4.41
C THR A 27 13.79 -56.02 -3.10
N VAL A 28 13.40 -56.69 -2.01
CA VAL A 28 13.66 -56.48 -0.57
C VAL A 28 15.14 -56.45 -0.16
N HIS A 29 15.49 -55.58 0.81
CA HIS A 29 16.43 -55.90 1.89
C HIS A 29 16.12 -55.07 3.17
N ALA A 30 16.24 -55.73 4.31
CA ALA A 30 15.77 -55.29 5.63
C ALA A 30 16.61 -54.18 6.29
N ALA A 31 15.95 -53.33 7.06
CA ALA A 31 16.48 -52.76 8.31
C ALA A 31 15.32 -52.17 9.14
N ASP A 32 15.32 -52.50 10.43
CA ASP A 32 14.49 -51.91 11.47
C ASP A 32 14.44 -50.38 11.36
N ASN A 33 13.22 -49.86 11.27
CA ASN A 33 12.81 -48.65 11.96
C ASN A 33 11.29 -48.60 11.88
N ALA A 34 10.64 -48.83 13.02
CA ALA A 34 9.25 -48.50 13.23
C ALA A 34 9.06 -47.00 12.95
N THR A 35 8.82 -46.68 11.70
CA THR A 35 8.48 -45.34 11.26
C THR A 35 7.00 -45.24 11.54
N ALA A 36 6.65 -44.39 12.50
CA ALA A 36 5.27 -44.00 12.75
C ALA A 36 4.64 -43.66 11.41
N VAL A 37 3.72 -44.53 10.97
CA VAL A 37 2.80 -44.18 9.90
C VAL A 37 2.01 -43.03 10.50
N THR A 38 2.32 -41.81 10.05
CA THR A 38 1.40 -40.71 10.23
C THR A 38 0.19 -41.12 9.43
N GLU A 39 -0.83 -41.68 10.10
CA GLU A 39 -2.13 -41.86 9.49
C GLU A 39 -2.49 -40.49 8.93
N ALA A 40 -2.57 -40.40 7.60
CA ALA A 40 -3.29 -39.32 6.97
C ALA A 40 -4.68 -39.40 7.60
N SER A 41 -5.00 -38.43 8.48
CA SER A 41 -6.33 -38.30 9.07
C SER A 41 -7.31 -38.34 7.91
N SER A 42 -7.94 -39.49 7.72
CA SER A 42 -8.93 -39.67 6.66
C SER A 42 -10.05 -38.71 6.95
N ASP A 43 -10.52 -38.00 5.92
CA ASP A 43 -11.77 -37.26 6.08
C ASP A 43 -12.86 -38.24 6.50
N VAL A 44 -13.65 -37.84 7.49
CA VAL A 44 -14.85 -38.55 7.91
C VAL A 44 -16.03 -38.07 7.09
N ILE A 45 -17.00 -38.95 6.89
CA ILE A 45 -18.27 -38.63 6.23
C ILE A 45 -19.35 -38.59 7.29
N ASN A 46 -20.08 -37.48 7.43
CA ASN A 46 -21.22 -37.38 8.33
C ASN A 46 -22.53 -37.18 7.58
N ASN A 47 -23.59 -37.82 8.05
CA ASN A 47 -24.94 -37.63 7.52
C ASN A 47 -25.61 -36.52 8.32
N VAL A 48 -25.68 -35.33 7.73
CA VAL A 48 -26.15 -34.13 8.44
C VAL A 48 -27.60 -33.87 8.10
N THR A 49 -28.44 -33.71 9.12
CA THR A 49 -29.87 -33.41 8.97
C THR A 49 -30.15 -32.01 9.51
N TYR A 50 -30.66 -31.15 8.63
CA TYR A 50 -31.06 -29.79 8.94
C TYR A 50 -32.55 -29.77 9.24
N SER A 51 -32.95 -29.24 10.40
CA SER A 51 -34.36 -29.13 10.80
C SER A 51 -34.71 -27.72 11.26
N ASP A 52 -35.96 -27.32 11.05
CA ASP A 52 -36.44 -26.03 11.55
C ASP A 52 -36.68 -26.04 13.08
N LYS A 53 -37.06 -24.90 13.65
CA LYS A 53 -37.36 -24.76 15.09
C LYS A 53 -38.48 -25.69 15.59
N SER A 54 -39.36 -26.18 14.70
CA SER A 54 -40.41 -27.14 15.04
C SER A 54 -39.96 -28.60 14.99
N GLY A 55 -38.74 -28.85 14.49
CA GLY A 55 -38.17 -30.18 14.30
C GLY A 55 -38.47 -30.80 12.93
N LYS A 56 -39.10 -30.06 12.01
CA LYS A 56 -39.34 -30.53 10.64
C LYS A 56 -38.04 -30.54 9.85
N THR A 57 -37.73 -31.66 9.20
CA THR A 57 -36.57 -31.78 8.32
C THR A 57 -36.70 -30.88 7.10
N ILE A 58 -35.65 -30.10 6.84
CA ILE A 58 -35.48 -29.22 5.66
C ILE A 58 -34.64 -29.92 4.59
N GLU A 59 -33.48 -30.45 4.97
CA GLU A 59 -32.55 -31.14 4.06
C GLU A 59 -31.75 -32.19 4.86
N SER A 60 -31.37 -33.29 4.20
CA SER A 60 -30.32 -34.20 4.70
C SER A 60 -29.23 -34.30 3.65
N LYS A 61 -27.97 -34.18 4.07
CA LYS A 61 -26.80 -34.15 3.17
C LYS A 61 -25.61 -34.83 3.82
N SER A 62 -24.90 -35.66 3.06
CA SER A 62 -23.62 -36.21 3.50
C SER A 62 -22.51 -35.17 3.28
N LEU A 63 -21.77 -34.85 4.35
CA LEU A 63 -20.64 -33.93 4.31
C LEU A 63 -19.35 -34.67 4.65
N SER A 64 -18.26 -34.31 3.98
CA SER A 64 -16.92 -34.87 4.22
C SER A 64 -16.00 -33.80 4.82
N GLY A 65 -15.17 -34.17 5.79
CA GLY A 65 -14.21 -33.26 6.41
C GLY A 65 -13.47 -33.90 7.58
N LYS A 66 -12.58 -33.16 8.23
CA LYS A 66 -11.82 -33.67 9.38
C LYS A 66 -12.66 -33.63 10.66
N THR A 67 -12.63 -34.70 11.44
CA THR A 67 -13.22 -34.75 12.79
C THR A 67 -12.85 -33.51 13.61
N GLY A 68 -13.83 -32.91 14.27
CA GLY A 68 -13.72 -31.67 15.05
C GLY A 68 -13.80 -30.37 14.23
N SER A 69 -13.75 -30.43 12.90
CA SER A 69 -13.91 -29.22 12.07
C SER A 69 -15.35 -28.72 12.09
N GLN A 70 -15.54 -27.41 12.08
CA GLN A 70 -16.88 -26.82 12.07
C GLN A 70 -17.63 -27.13 10.77
N ILE A 71 -18.90 -27.52 10.89
CA ILE A 71 -19.82 -27.65 9.77
C ILE A 71 -20.36 -26.25 9.46
N THR A 72 -20.15 -25.76 8.24
CA THR A 72 -20.56 -24.41 7.80
C THR A 72 -21.63 -24.41 6.72
N TYR A 73 -21.88 -25.55 6.07
CA TYR A 73 -22.95 -25.69 5.09
C TYR A 73 -24.31 -25.48 5.75
N VAL A 74 -25.19 -24.76 5.06
CA VAL A 74 -26.61 -24.61 5.38
C VAL A 74 -27.42 -24.69 4.07
N PRO A 75 -28.67 -25.18 4.10
CA PRO A 75 -29.55 -25.18 2.94
C PRO A 75 -29.81 -23.76 2.39
N ASP A 76 -30.04 -23.65 1.08
CA ASP A 76 -30.36 -22.38 0.43
C ASP A 76 -31.61 -21.71 1.05
N GLY A 77 -31.49 -20.43 1.37
CA GLY A 77 -32.57 -19.66 2.03
C GLY A 77 -32.64 -19.83 3.54
N TYR A 78 -31.69 -20.53 4.16
CA TYR A 78 -31.60 -20.73 5.60
C TYR A 78 -30.27 -20.24 6.18
N THR A 79 -30.24 -20.09 7.49
CA THR A 79 -29.01 -19.95 8.29
C THR A 79 -29.12 -20.79 9.56
N MET A 80 -28.01 -21.04 10.24
CA MET A 80 -28.00 -21.76 11.51
C MET A 80 -28.81 -20.99 12.57
N ALA A 81 -29.55 -21.72 13.39
CA ALA A 81 -30.20 -21.13 14.56
C ALA A 81 -29.15 -20.67 15.59
N ASP A 82 -29.50 -19.68 16.41
CA ASP A 82 -28.62 -19.19 17.46
C ASP A 82 -28.11 -20.31 18.38
N GLY A 83 -26.82 -20.24 18.70
CA GLY A 83 -26.13 -21.20 19.57
C GLY A 83 -25.62 -22.45 18.84
N GLU A 84 -26.03 -22.71 17.60
CA GLU A 84 -25.51 -23.83 16.82
C GLU A 84 -24.01 -23.64 16.52
N ARG A 85 -23.22 -24.64 16.91
CA ARG A 85 -21.76 -24.74 16.71
C ARG A 85 -21.40 -26.17 16.28
N PRO A 86 -22.03 -26.72 15.22
CA PRO A 86 -21.86 -28.13 14.87
C PRO A 86 -20.46 -28.40 14.33
N VAL A 87 -19.92 -29.57 14.67
CA VAL A 87 -18.62 -30.04 14.20
C VAL A 87 -18.74 -31.43 13.60
N MET A 88 -17.79 -31.79 12.74
CA MET A 88 -17.67 -33.14 12.20
C MET A 88 -17.36 -34.12 13.34
N GLY A 89 -18.11 -35.21 13.41
CA GLY A 89 -17.95 -36.29 14.40
C GLY A 89 -17.00 -37.39 13.94
N GLU A 90 -17.25 -38.61 14.42
CA GLU A 90 -16.61 -39.83 13.91
C GLU A 90 -17.17 -40.21 12.53
N ASP A 91 -16.59 -41.20 11.86
CA ASP A 91 -17.06 -41.59 10.53
C ASP A 91 -18.49 -42.15 10.53
N PHE A 92 -19.27 -41.77 9.53
CA PHE A 92 -20.68 -42.11 9.30
C PHE A 92 -21.69 -41.72 10.39
N VAL A 93 -21.32 -40.90 11.39
CA VAL A 93 -22.29 -40.46 12.41
C VAL A 93 -23.33 -39.48 11.86
N ASN A 94 -24.50 -39.47 12.49
CA ASN A 94 -25.57 -38.52 12.19
C ASN A 94 -25.39 -37.24 13.01
N VAL A 95 -25.43 -36.08 12.37
CA VAL A 95 -25.37 -34.77 13.04
C VAL A 95 -26.67 -34.02 12.76
N GLY A 96 -27.37 -33.57 13.80
CA GLY A 96 -28.55 -32.72 13.67
C GLY A 96 -28.17 -31.25 13.83
N ILE A 97 -28.65 -30.39 12.93
CA ILE A 97 -28.40 -28.93 12.98
C ILE A 97 -29.74 -28.22 12.88
N LYS A 98 -30.05 -27.32 13.83
CA LYS A 98 -31.22 -26.46 13.72
C LYS A 98 -30.93 -25.27 12.80
N VAL A 99 -31.85 -25.01 11.90
CA VAL A 99 -31.81 -23.87 10.98
C VAL A 99 -33.05 -23.00 11.12
N THR A 100 -32.94 -21.77 10.67
CA THR A 100 -34.06 -20.83 10.56
C THR A 100 -34.02 -20.15 9.19
N ASN A 101 -35.16 -19.63 8.75
CA ASN A 101 -35.26 -18.93 7.48
C ASN A 101 -34.32 -17.72 7.46
N MET A 102 -33.60 -17.54 6.38
CA MET A 102 -32.86 -16.31 6.12
C MET A 102 -33.86 -15.22 5.72
N ILE A 103 -33.83 -14.11 6.45
CA ILE A 103 -34.69 -12.96 6.25
C ILE A 103 -33.85 -11.70 6.07
N SER A 104 -34.47 -10.68 5.48
CA SER A 104 -33.95 -9.31 5.44
C SER A 104 -34.78 -8.43 6.37
N ALA A 105 -34.12 -7.60 7.16
CA ALA A 105 -34.76 -6.61 8.01
C ALA A 105 -34.21 -5.22 7.71
N LYS A 106 -35.06 -4.20 7.82
CA LYS A 106 -34.65 -2.80 7.68
C LYS A 106 -34.34 -2.22 9.05
N VAL A 107 -33.17 -1.63 9.18
CA VAL A 107 -32.73 -0.91 10.38
C VAL A 107 -32.65 0.56 10.05
N ASN A 108 -33.31 1.39 10.85
CA ASN A 108 -33.29 2.83 10.78
C ASN A 108 -32.58 3.35 12.03
N PHE A 109 -31.41 3.98 11.86
CA PHE A 109 -30.78 4.72 12.94
C PHE A 109 -31.47 6.08 13.05
N VAL A 110 -31.96 6.40 14.25
CA VAL A 110 -32.68 7.64 14.53
C VAL A 110 -31.94 8.43 15.60
N ASP A 111 -31.92 9.76 15.46
CA ASP A 111 -31.30 10.62 16.46
C ASP A 111 -32.18 10.75 17.71
N GLN A 112 -31.68 11.49 18.71
CA GLN A 112 -32.38 11.78 19.97
C GLN A 112 -33.76 12.46 19.82
N ASN A 113 -34.11 12.96 18.63
CA ASN A 113 -35.40 13.56 18.30
C ASN A 113 -36.26 12.67 17.39
N ASN A 114 -35.90 11.38 17.24
CA ASN A 114 -36.49 10.43 16.28
C ASN A 114 -36.39 10.84 14.80
N LYS A 115 -35.46 11.74 14.44
CA LYS A 115 -35.17 12.05 13.05
C LYS A 115 -34.28 10.96 12.46
N LEU A 116 -34.62 10.50 11.27
CA LEU A 116 -33.82 9.51 10.54
C LEU A 116 -32.41 10.06 10.28
N VAL A 117 -31.40 9.29 10.68
CA VAL A 117 -29.99 9.54 10.39
C VAL A 117 -29.56 8.75 9.16
N GLU A 118 -29.73 7.43 9.20
CA GLU A 118 -29.36 6.50 8.13
C GLU A 118 -30.23 5.25 8.22
N SER A 119 -30.42 4.56 7.10
CA SER A 119 -31.08 3.26 7.06
C SER A 119 -30.18 2.23 6.38
N GLU A 120 -30.22 1.00 6.87
CA GLU A 120 -29.57 -0.14 6.25
C GLU A 120 -30.50 -1.36 6.16
N THR A 121 -30.09 -2.34 5.37
CA THR A 121 -30.75 -3.65 5.29
C THR A 121 -29.76 -4.70 5.74
N ILE A 122 -30.16 -5.46 6.75
CA ILE A 122 -29.38 -6.55 7.30
C ILE A 122 -30.04 -7.88 6.96
N ASN A 123 -29.22 -8.93 6.82
CA ASN A 123 -29.69 -10.27 6.59
C ASN A 123 -29.30 -11.17 7.75
N GLY A 124 -30.19 -12.07 8.15
CA GLY A 124 -29.92 -13.03 9.20
C GLY A 124 -31.08 -14.00 9.41
N GLY A 125 -30.98 -14.80 10.46
CA GLY A 125 -31.96 -15.84 10.74
C GLY A 125 -33.19 -15.31 11.44
N ASP A 126 -34.38 -15.75 11.05
CA ASP A 126 -35.62 -15.37 11.74
C ASP A 126 -35.61 -15.86 13.19
N GLY A 127 -35.77 -14.91 14.12
CA GLY A 127 -35.64 -15.08 15.57
C GLY A 127 -34.21 -15.27 16.08
N ASN A 128 -33.18 -15.01 15.27
CA ASN A 128 -31.79 -14.97 15.73
C ASN A 128 -31.42 -13.56 16.22
N ILE A 129 -30.49 -13.48 17.16
CA ILE A 129 -29.86 -12.24 17.61
C ILE A 129 -28.87 -11.77 16.55
N TYR A 130 -28.98 -10.49 16.20
CA TYR A 130 -28.06 -9.78 15.32
C TYR A 130 -27.38 -8.68 16.12
N THR A 131 -26.05 -8.64 16.08
CA THR A 131 -25.25 -7.56 16.68
C THR A 131 -24.91 -6.51 15.63
N LEU A 132 -25.40 -5.29 15.85
CA LEU A 132 -25.08 -4.10 15.08
C LEU A 132 -23.64 -3.66 15.43
N SER A 133 -22.68 -4.06 14.62
CA SER A 133 -21.25 -3.80 14.88
C SER A 133 -20.76 -2.44 14.35
N THR A 134 -21.54 -1.79 13.51
CA THR A 134 -21.21 -0.50 12.89
C THR A 134 -22.34 0.50 13.11
N LEU A 135 -21.96 1.74 13.40
CA LEU A 135 -22.87 2.88 13.50
C LEU A 135 -22.65 3.85 12.34
N PRO A 136 -23.66 4.65 12.00
CA PRO A 136 -23.49 5.78 11.09
C PRO A 136 -22.35 6.70 11.55
N ALA A 137 -21.67 7.33 10.60
CA ALA A 137 -20.58 8.25 10.89
C ALA A 137 -21.03 9.36 11.87
N GLY A 138 -20.19 9.64 12.88
CA GLY A 138 -20.51 10.64 13.90
C GLY A 138 -21.56 10.21 14.93
N CYS A 139 -22.02 8.95 14.89
CA CYS A 139 -22.96 8.43 15.88
C CYS A 139 -22.28 7.62 16.99
N SER A 140 -22.97 7.48 18.12
CA SER A 140 -22.58 6.62 19.23
C SER A 140 -23.83 6.02 19.87
N TRP A 141 -23.68 4.82 20.43
CA TRP A 141 -24.76 4.16 21.16
C TRP A 141 -25.21 5.01 22.34
N ILE A 142 -26.53 5.17 22.52
CA ILE A 142 -27.08 5.79 23.73
C ILE A 142 -26.94 4.82 24.90
N ASN A 143 -27.23 3.54 24.66
CA ASN A 143 -27.06 2.45 25.61
C ASN A 143 -26.40 1.27 24.88
N SER A 144 -25.41 0.64 25.52
CA SER A 144 -24.71 -0.51 24.93
C SER A 144 -25.61 -1.73 24.73
N SER A 145 -26.77 -1.80 25.40
CA SER A 145 -27.75 -2.88 25.18
C SER A 145 -28.57 -2.73 23.90
N ASP A 146 -28.50 -1.57 23.23
CA ASP A 146 -29.20 -1.33 21.96
C ASP A 146 -28.41 -1.82 20.73
N ASP A 147 -27.21 -2.38 20.94
CA ASP A 147 -26.35 -2.91 19.87
C ASP A 147 -26.80 -4.29 19.37
N THR A 148 -27.84 -4.87 19.94
CA THR A 148 -28.40 -6.15 19.52
C THR A 148 -29.90 -6.08 19.27
N ILE A 149 -30.35 -6.81 18.26
CA ILE A 149 -31.77 -7.00 17.95
C ILE A 149 -32.06 -8.47 17.67
N THR A 150 -33.25 -8.93 18.01
CA THR A 150 -33.76 -10.22 17.52
C THR A 150 -34.47 -9.99 16.20
N LEU A 151 -33.99 -10.62 15.13
CA LEU A 151 -34.55 -10.46 13.79
C LEU A 151 -35.92 -11.11 13.69
N GLU A 152 -36.85 -10.44 13.02
CA GLU A 152 -38.21 -10.89 12.79
C GLU A 152 -38.60 -10.55 11.35
N SER A 153 -39.20 -11.52 10.65
CA SER A 153 -39.55 -11.35 9.24
C SER A 153 -40.48 -10.15 9.01
N GLY A 154 -40.05 -9.23 8.14
CA GLY A 154 -40.82 -8.03 7.77
C GLY A 154 -40.82 -6.91 8.80
N LYS A 155 -40.07 -7.05 9.91
CA LYS A 155 -39.97 -6.00 10.93
C LYS A 155 -38.97 -4.91 10.53
N GLU A 156 -39.36 -3.66 10.78
CA GLU A 156 -38.45 -2.52 10.75
C GLU A 156 -38.03 -2.16 12.17
N TYR A 157 -36.74 -1.87 12.36
CA TYR A 157 -36.16 -1.51 13.66
C TYR A 157 -35.76 -0.04 13.64
N ASN A 158 -36.20 0.72 14.63
CA ASN A 158 -35.76 2.09 14.83
C ASN A 158 -34.81 2.12 16.03
N ILE A 159 -33.52 2.31 15.75
CA ILE A 159 -32.43 2.18 16.71
C ILE A 159 -31.96 3.59 17.09
N PRO A 160 -32.14 3.99 18.37
CA PRO A 160 -31.79 5.34 18.79
C PRO A 160 -30.28 5.47 18.98
N VAL A 161 -29.70 6.52 18.41
CA VAL A 161 -28.27 6.83 18.49
C VAL A 161 -28.05 8.29 18.90
N SER A 162 -26.98 8.53 19.65
CA SER A 162 -26.46 9.88 19.86
C SER A 162 -25.75 10.31 18.58
N ARG A 163 -26.08 11.50 18.06
CA ARG A 163 -25.48 12.06 16.85
C ARG A 163 -24.69 13.32 17.19
N LYS A 164 -23.40 13.33 16.84
CA LYS A 164 -22.55 14.52 16.93
C LYS A 164 -23.02 15.60 15.96
N VAL A 165 -22.76 16.87 16.29
CA VAL A 165 -22.97 17.98 15.34
C VAL A 165 -22.11 17.70 14.11
N SER A 166 -22.72 17.73 12.93
CA SER A 166 -22.08 17.40 11.68
C SER A 166 -22.04 18.61 10.75
N ASN A 167 -20.93 18.81 10.03
CA ASN A 167 -20.83 19.79 8.96
C ASN A 167 -20.28 19.12 7.70
N THR A 168 -20.83 19.47 6.55
CA THR A 168 -20.28 19.09 5.25
C THR A 168 -19.21 20.09 4.85
N ILE A 169 -18.02 19.62 4.52
CA ILE A 169 -16.93 20.43 4.00
C ILE A 169 -16.85 20.20 2.49
N ILE A 170 -16.98 21.29 1.73
CA ILE A 170 -16.78 21.29 0.28
C ILE A 170 -15.41 21.88 0.00
N PHE A 171 -14.55 21.06 -0.62
CA PHE A 171 -13.21 21.47 -1.05
C PHE A 171 -13.31 22.16 -2.40
N LYS A 172 -12.76 23.37 -2.49
CA LYS A 172 -12.69 24.14 -3.73
C LYS A 172 -11.27 24.57 -4.06
N THR A 173 -10.94 24.67 -5.33
CA THR A 173 -9.73 25.38 -5.79
C THR A 173 -9.96 26.89 -5.81
N ALA A 174 -8.90 27.67 -6.03
CA ALA A 174 -8.95 29.14 -6.03
C ALA A 174 -9.92 29.72 -7.07
N ASP A 175 -10.18 29.00 -8.16
CA ASP A 175 -11.17 29.33 -9.20
C ASP A 175 -12.60 28.91 -8.83
N SER A 176 -12.84 28.48 -7.59
CA SER A 176 -14.12 27.99 -7.06
C SER A 176 -14.61 26.64 -7.62
N THR A 177 -13.77 25.90 -8.35
CA THR A 177 -14.09 24.53 -8.79
C THR A 177 -14.15 23.59 -7.60
N GLU A 178 -15.24 22.84 -7.46
CA GLU A 178 -15.38 21.81 -6.42
C GLU A 178 -14.55 20.57 -6.77
N VAL A 179 -13.72 20.12 -5.84
CA VAL A 179 -12.80 18.99 -6.03
C VAL A 179 -13.04 17.83 -5.07
N GLY A 180 -13.97 17.99 -4.12
CA GLY A 180 -14.41 16.90 -3.26
C GLY A 180 -15.24 17.39 -2.09
N ARG A 181 -15.71 16.42 -1.29
CA ARG A 181 -16.48 16.67 -0.07
C ARG A 181 -16.06 15.72 1.04
N THR A 182 -16.22 16.15 2.28
CA THR A 182 -16.10 15.29 3.46
C THR A 182 -17.09 15.76 4.54
N GLN A 183 -17.24 14.97 5.59
CA GLN A 183 -17.95 15.38 6.80
C GLN A 183 -16.96 15.52 7.96
N ILE A 184 -17.22 16.52 8.79
CA ILE A 184 -16.56 16.69 10.08
C ILE A 184 -17.61 16.64 11.19
N PHE A 185 -17.19 16.16 12.36
CA PHE A 185 -18.06 15.96 13.50
C PHE A 185 -17.43 16.55 14.76
N GLY A 186 -18.27 17.05 15.67
CA GLY A 186 -17.88 17.49 17.01
C GLY A 186 -19.04 17.43 17.99
N ASP A 187 -18.75 17.60 19.27
CA ASP A 187 -19.76 17.40 20.31
C ASP A 187 -20.73 18.59 20.39
N LYS A 188 -20.28 19.79 20.00
CA LYS A 188 -21.11 20.99 19.99
C LYS A 188 -20.67 22.00 18.92
N VAL A 189 -21.59 22.92 18.59
CA VAL A 189 -21.29 24.11 17.78
C VAL A 189 -20.16 24.91 18.44
N GLY A 190 -19.18 25.32 17.65
CA GLY A 190 -18.00 26.05 18.11
C GLY A 190 -16.76 25.19 18.36
N ASP A 191 -16.87 23.86 18.31
CA ASP A 191 -15.70 22.98 18.43
C ASP A 191 -14.70 23.20 17.29
N SER A 192 -13.41 23.06 17.60
CA SER A 192 -12.32 23.20 16.63
C SER A 192 -11.93 21.83 16.09
N VAL A 193 -12.05 21.63 14.77
CA VAL A 193 -11.84 20.34 14.10
C VAL A 193 -10.78 20.49 13.00
N SER A 194 -9.67 19.77 13.15
CA SER A 194 -8.63 19.69 12.12
C SER A 194 -8.98 18.61 11.09
N LEU A 195 -8.80 18.93 9.81
CA LEU A 195 -8.94 17.94 8.74
C LEU A 195 -7.77 16.96 8.78
N THR A 196 -8.08 15.67 8.67
CA THR A 196 -7.07 14.63 8.48
C THR A 196 -6.70 14.49 7.01
N SER A 197 -5.51 13.94 6.72
CA SER A 197 -5.08 13.69 5.33
C SER A 197 -6.04 12.77 4.56
N ALA A 198 -6.75 11.87 5.23
CA ALA A 198 -7.73 10.98 4.61
C ALA A 198 -9.04 11.69 4.22
N GLN A 199 -9.35 12.81 4.89
CA GLN A 199 -10.54 13.62 4.59
C GLN A 199 -10.31 14.60 3.44
N ILE A 200 -9.05 14.87 3.10
CA ILE A 200 -8.68 15.77 2.00
C ILE A 200 -8.71 14.98 0.68
N PRO A 201 -9.29 15.53 -0.42
CA PRO A 201 -9.33 14.85 -1.70
C PRO A 201 -7.93 14.49 -2.21
N SER A 202 -7.79 13.28 -2.79
CA SER A 202 -6.51 12.83 -3.34
C SER A 202 -5.96 13.82 -4.38
N GLY A 203 -4.67 14.11 -4.31
CA GLY A 203 -4.02 15.09 -5.18
C GLY A 203 -4.19 16.54 -4.74
N TYR A 204 -4.75 16.80 -3.55
CA TYR A 204 -4.88 18.15 -2.99
C TYR A 204 -4.29 18.25 -1.58
N ALA A 205 -3.96 19.47 -1.16
CA ALA A 205 -3.48 19.83 0.16
C ALA A 205 -4.32 20.98 0.72
N TYR A 206 -4.52 20.93 2.04
CA TYR A 206 -5.15 21.98 2.83
C TYR A 206 -4.11 22.57 3.79
N ASP A 207 -3.81 23.86 3.65
CA ASP A 207 -2.84 24.60 4.48
C ASP A 207 -3.52 25.57 5.47
N GLY A 208 -4.86 25.49 5.58
CA GLY A 208 -5.63 26.32 6.51
C GLY A 208 -5.57 25.81 7.96
N SER A 209 -6.08 26.63 8.88
CA SER A 209 -6.23 26.25 10.29
C SER A 209 -7.36 25.24 10.50
N ALA A 210 -7.49 24.75 11.73
CA ALA A 210 -8.66 23.98 12.14
C ALA A 210 -9.96 24.76 11.86
N LEU A 211 -11.00 24.01 11.49
CA LEU A 211 -12.32 24.54 11.16
C LEU A 211 -13.15 24.66 12.44
N THR A 212 -13.93 25.72 12.55
CA THR A 212 -14.92 25.84 13.63
C THR A 212 -16.22 25.20 13.18
N LEU A 213 -16.72 24.27 13.98
CA LEU A 213 -17.98 23.59 13.73
C LEU A 213 -19.16 24.57 13.83
N GLN A 214 -20.00 24.63 12.80
CA GLN A 214 -21.18 25.50 12.74
C GLN A 214 -22.43 24.71 13.14
N SER A 215 -23.62 25.25 12.91
CA SER A 215 -24.88 24.55 13.20
C SER A 215 -24.93 23.17 12.54
N ASP A 216 -25.69 22.25 13.12
CA ASP A 216 -25.81 20.90 12.59
C ASP A 216 -26.30 20.87 11.14
N ASP A 217 -25.84 19.87 10.38
CA ASP A 217 -26.06 19.67 8.94
C ASP A 217 -25.58 20.85 8.05
N ASN A 218 -24.81 21.82 8.58
CA ASN A 218 -24.37 22.98 7.81
C ASN A 218 -23.25 22.65 6.81
N THR A 219 -23.09 23.49 5.78
CA THR A 219 -22.04 23.36 4.76
C THR A 219 -21.01 24.48 4.89
N GLN A 220 -19.73 24.12 4.89
CA GLN A 220 -18.60 25.05 4.82
C GLN A 220 -17.78 24.82 3.55
N PHE A 221 -17.12 25.88 3.08
CA PHE A 221 -16.22 25.84 1.95
C PHE A 221 -14.79 26.05 2.41
N VAL A 222 -13.89 25.18 1.96
CA VAL A 222 -12.45 25.31 2.21
C VAL A 222 -11.71 25.37 0.89
N THR A 223 -10.70 26.25 0.83
CA THR A 223 -9.84 26.31 -0.35
C THR A 223 -8.70 25.31 -0.21
N VAL A 224 -8.46 24.51 -1.24
CA VAL A 224 -7.34 23.58 -1.34
C VAL A 224 -6.49 23.91 -2.55
N LYS A 225 -5.22 23.51 -2.47
CA LYS A 225 -4.26 23.61 -3.57
C LYS A 225 -3.99 22.22 -4.09
N LYS A 226 -3.71 22.07 -5.38
CA LYS A 226 -3.26 20.79 -5.88
C LYS A 226 -1.94 20.45 -5.19
N SER A 227 -1.83 19.23 -4.70
CA SER A 227 -0.57 18.71 -4.18
C SER A 227 0.30 18.33 -5.36
N ALA A 228 1.62 18.52 -5.21
CA ALA A 228 2.56 17.92 -6.13
C ALA A 228 2.33 16.40 -6.16
N THR A 229 2.07 15.85 -7.35
CA THR A 229 1.91 14.40 -7.50
C THR A 229 3.28 13.76 -7.64
N GLY A 230 3.51 12.70 -6.85
CA GLY A 230 4.58 11.72 -7.00
C GLY A 230 5.90 12.28 -7.51
N THR A 231 6.74 12.79 -6.61
CA THR A 231 8.12 13.13 -6.97
C THR A 231 8.81 11.88 -7.48
N THR A 232 9.17 11.85 -8.76
CA THR A 232 9.91 10.75 -9.37
C THR A 232 11.37 11.15 -9.52
N PRO A 233 12.32 10.23 -9.29
CA PRO A 233 13.72 10.50 -9.59
C PRO A 233 13.89 10.92 -11.05
N PHE A 234 14.49 12.09 -11.25
CA PHE A 234 14.80 12.63 -12.57
C PHE A 234 16.17 13.27 -12.49
N LYS A 235 17.15 12.55 -13.02
CA LYS A 235 18.55 12.98 -13.03
C LYS A 235 18.86 13.50 -14.43
N SER A 236 19.15 14.78 -14.53
CA SER A 236 19.46 15.49 -15.78
C SER A 236 20.21 16.78 -15.45
N VAL A 237 20.73 17.47 -16.47
CA VAL A 237 21.18 18.86 -16.35
C VAL A 237 20.12 19.77 -16.97
N ALA A 238 19.47 20.58 -16.14
CA ALA A 238 18.55 21.63 -16.56
C ALA A 238 19.33 22.93 -16.82
N THR A 239 19.36 23.36 -18.08
CA THR A 239 19.98 24.62 -18.50
C THR A 239 18.90 25.67 -18.74
N VAL A 240 18.99 26.83 -18.08
CA VAL A 240 18.03 27.92 -18.25
C VAL A 240 18.11 28.46 -19.68
N LYS A 241 16.95 28.56 -20.34
CA LYS A 241 16.87 29.02 -21.74
C LYS A 241 17.44 30.44 -21.88
N LYS A 242 18.02 30.73 -23.05
CA LYS A 242 18.54 32.06 -23.39
C LYS A 242 17.41 33.11 -23.28
N GLY A 243 17.70 34.25 -22.66
CA GLY A 243 16.74 35.33 -22.42
C GLY A 243 15.74 35.08 -21.30
N VAL A 244 15.83 33.95 -20.58
CA VAL A 244 14.94 33.59 -19.47
C VAL A 244 15.65 33.81 -18.13
N SER A 245 14.96 34.48 -17.20
CA SER A 245 15.34 34.47 -15.78
C SER A 245 14.34 33.59 -15.03
N ALA A 246 14.73 32.34 -14.79
CA ALA A 246 13.82 31.30 -14.31
C ALA A 246 13.51 31.47 -12.82
N SER A 247 12.22 31.41 -12.48
CA SER A 247 11.78 31.52 -11.09
C SER A 247 11.88 30.16 -10.38
N LEU A 248 12.15 30.20 -9.07
CA LEU A 248 12.21 29.02 -8.22
C LEU A 248 10.95 28.90 -7.39
N TYR A 249 10.51 27.67 -7.13
CA TYR A 249 9.29 27.34 -6.40
C TYR A 249 9.58 26.29 -5.34
N ASP A 250 8.82 26.28 -4.25
CA ASP A 250 8.79 25.13 -3.35
C ASP A 250 7.92 23.98 -3.91
N ILE A 251 7.87 22.85 -3.20
CA ILE A 251 7.09 21.67 -3.59
C ILE A 251 5.57 21.94 -3.70
N ASN A 252 5.08 23.02 -3.09
CA ASN A 252 3.67 23.42 -3.13
C ASN A 252 3.42 24.52 -4.18
N GLY A 253 4.42 24.90 -4.99
CA GLY A 253 4.31 25.93 -6.01
C GLY A 253 4.44 27.36 -5.49
N LYS A 254 4.86 27.58 -4.24
CA LYS A 254 5.14 28.94 -3.73
C LYS A 254 6.45 29.44 -4.31
N GLN A 255 6.40 30.57 -5.01
CA GLN A 255 7.58 31.17 -5.62
C GLN A 255 8.53 31.78 -4.58
N PHE A 256 9.84 31.54 -4.72
CA PHE A 256 10.90 32.29 -4.03
C PHE A 256 11.10 33.65 -4.72
N THR A 257 10.99 34.75 -3.97
CA THR A 257 11.07 36.11 -4.52
C THR A 257 12.47 36.73 -4.44
N THR A 258 13.37 36.16 -3.66
CA THR A 258 14.71 36.72 -3.38
C THR A 258 15.80 36.22 -4.31
N ARG A 259 15.55 35.19 -5.11
CA ARG A 259 16.54 34.61 -6.03
C ARG A 259 15.87 33.92 -7.23
N LYS A 260 16.63 33.84 -8.32
CA LYS A 260 16.25 33.25 -9.60
C LYS A 260 17.48 32.60 -10.25
N LEU A 261 17.26 31.71 -11.21
CA LEU A 261 18.33 31.18 -12.04
C LEU A 261 18.59 32.11 -13.23
N GLY A 262 19.86 32.40 -13.50
CA GLY A 262 20.27 33.24 -14.63
C GLY A 262 20.22 32.48 -15.95
N GLU A 263 20.06 33.20 -17.07
CA GLU A 263 20.09 32.59 -18.40
C GLU A 263 21.37 31.78 -18.64
N ASN A 264 21.26 30.67 -19.38
CA ASN A 264 22.34 29.74 -19.70
C ASN A 264 23.05 29.09 -18.49
N SER A 265 22.57 29.29 -17.26
CA SER A 265 23.08 28.57 -16.09
C SER A 265 22.58 27.13 -16.08
N ALA A 266 23.45 26.19 -15.73
CA ALA A 266 23.19 24.75 -15.75
C ALA A 266 23.11 24.19 -14.33
N TRP A 267 22.07 23.39 -14.06
CA TRP A 267 21.75 22.88 -12.73
C TRP A 267 21.44 21.38 -12.78
N LYS A 268 22.04 20.63 -11.86
CA LYS A 268 21.74 19.21 -11.72
C LYS A 268 20.35 19.05 -11.12
N THR A 269 19.57 18.15 -11.70
CA THR A 269 18.24 17.81 -11.23
C THR A 269 18.27 16.50 -10.45
N ALA A 270 17.47 16.40 -9.39
CA ALA A 270 17.36 15.19 -8.57
C ALA A 270 16.02 14.45 -8.79
N ASN A 271 14.94 15.22 -8.91
CA ASN A 271 13.58 14.72 -9.03
C ASN A 271 12.79 15.60 -10.01
N GLU A 272 11.70 15.05 -10.54
CA GLU A 272 10.65 15.79 -11.23
C GLU A 272 9.34 15.66 -10.45
N MET A 273 8.47 16.66 -10.61
CA MET A 273 7.11 16.62 -10.08
C MET A 273 6.15 17.27 -11.07
N THR A 274 4.88 16.90 -10.98
CA THR A 274 3.81 17.62 -11.66
C THR A 274 2.93 18.31 -10.63
N LEU A 275 2.70 19.61 -10.83
CA LEU A 275 1.82 20.44 -10.01
C LEU A 275 0.97 21.31 -10.95
N ASP A 276 -0.35 21.27 -10.80
CA ASP A 276 -1.29 22.00 -11.69
C ASP A 276 -1.07 21.75 -13.19
N SER A 277 -0.73 20.50 -13.55
CA SER A 277 -0.42 20.08 -14.92
C SER A 277 0.83 20.76 -15.51
N VAL A 278 1.65 21.39 -14.66
CA VAL A 278 2.96 21.95 -15.00
C VAL A 278 4.03 21.05 -14.40
N THR A 279 5.03 20.69 -15.21
CA THR A 279 6.19 19.91 -14.77
C THR A 279 7.26 20.81 -14.16
N TYR A 280 7.86 20.37 -13.07
CA TYR A 280 8.97 21.04 -12.40
C TYR A 280 10.13 20.07 -12.16
N TYR A 281 11.35 20.60 -12.18
CA TYR A 281 12.57 19.85 -11.86
C TYR A 281 13.21 20.40 -10.59
N GLN A 282 13.58 19.51 -9.67
CA GLN A 282 14.23 19.86 -8.42
C GLN A 282 15.70 20.16 -8.66
N VAL A 283 16.13 21.40 -8.41
CA VAL A 283 17.51 21.87 -8.60
C VAL A 283 18.26 22.09 -7.27
N SER A 284 17.56 21.97 -6.14
CA SER A 284 18.08 22.06 -4.76
C SER A 284 17.13 21.33 -3.81
N THR A 285 17.47 21.19 -2.53
CA THR A 285 16.68 20.44 -1.53
C THR A 285 15.19 20.79 -1.54
N ASP A 286 14.86 22.08 -1.63
CA ASP A 286 13.47 22.56 -1.56
C ASP A 286 13.09 23.45 -2.75
N GLU A 287 13.88 23.43 -3.83
CA GLU A 287 13.71 24.38 -4.94
C GLU A 287 13.52 23.68 -6.27
N TRP A 288 12.48 24.13 -6.96
CA TRP A 288 11.98 23.55 -8.18
C TRP A 288 11.91 24.63 -9.26
N VAL A 289 12.38 24.31 -10.47
CA VAL A 289 12.28 25.16 -11.65
C VAL A 289 11.26 24.58 -12.61
N ARG A 290 10.49 25.43 -13.32
CA ARG A 290 9.53 24.95 -14.33
C ARG A 290 10.27 24.33 -15.51
N ALA A 291 9.77 23.20 -16.00
CA ALA A 291 10.32 22.54 -17.18
C ALA A 291 10.32 23.46 -18.42
N ASP A 292 9.32 24.34 -18.54
CA ASP A 292 9.23 25.30 -19.65
C ASP A 292 10.32 26.39 -19.65
N ASP A 293 10.96 26.66 -18.52
CA ASP A 293 12.01 27.69 -18.41
C ASP A 293 13.41 27.14 -18.73
N VAL A 294 13.55 25.81 -18.85
CA VAL A 294 14.83 25.12 -19.00
C VAL A 294 14.82 24.15 -20.17
N THR A 295 16.00 23.77 -20.64
CA THR A 295 16.20 22.59 -21.50
C THR A 295 16.93 21.53 -20.69
N THR A 296 16.50 20.28 -20.79
CA THR A 296 17.12 19.14 -20.12
C THR A 296 17.99 18.35 -21.10
N THR A 297 19.21 18.02 -20.70
CA THR A 297 20.04 17.03 -21.40
C THR A 297 20.10 15.73 -20.60
N ASP A 298 19.99 14.59 -21.26
CA ASP A 298 20.22 13.29 -20.63
C ASP A 298 21.60 13.31 -19.94
N PRO A 299 21.81 12.72 -18.74
CA PRO A 299 23.13 12.70 -18.11
C PRO A 299 24.18 12.06 -19.01
N ASP A 300 23.75 11.24 -19.97
CA ASP A 300 24.58 10.50 -20.92
C ASP A 300 24.89 11.28 -22.22
N THR A 301 24.25 12.44 -22.45
CA THR A 301 24.46 13.27 -23.65
C THR A 301 24.79 14.73 -23.36
N ALA A 302 24.97 15.11 -22.09
CA ALA A 302 25.61 16.37 -21.75
C ALA A 302 27.07 16.32 -22.23
N THR A 303 27.34 16.78 -23.45
CA THR A 303 28.70 17.12 -23.88
C THR A 303 29.17 18.27 -23.02
N ASP A 304 29.86 17.88 -21.96
CA ASP A 304 30.64 18.71 -21.10
C ASP A 304 31.50 19.66 -21.94
N THR A 305 31.19 20.95 -21.90
CA THR A 305 32.07 21.98 -22.43
C THR A 305 32.98 22.52 -21.32
N ASP A 306 33.22 21.73 -20.27
CA ASP A 306 34.29 21.96 -19.30
C ASP A 306 35.49 21.06 -19.62
N THR A 307 36.53 21.69 -20.14
CA THR A 307 37.86 21.12 -20.31
C THR A 307 38.51 20.82 -18.96
N ASN A 308 38.27 19.65 -18.33
CA ASN A 308 39.33 18.84 -17.69
C ASN A 308 38.89 17.47 -17.11
N THR A 309 39.61 16.42 -17.51
CA THR A 309 39.91 15.15 -16.77
C THR A 309 38.75 14.22 -16.38
N ASN A 310 38.39 13.35 -17.33
CA ASN A 310 37.98 11.95 -17.17
C ASN A 310 38.14 11.41 -15.73
N THR A 311 37.03 11.21 -15.00
CA THR A 311 36.95 10.64 -13.64
C THR A 311 35.95 9.48 -13.54
N ASP A 312 35.59 8.85 -14.66
CA ASP A 312 34.65 7.73 -14.65
C ASP A 312 35.30 6.44 -14.18
N VAL A 313 34.74 5.86 -13.12
CA VAL A 313 35.06 4.51 -12.66
C VAL A 313 34.43 3.52 -13.63
N GLN A 314 35.25 2.72 -14.29
CA GLN A 314 34.86 1.71 -15.26
C GLN A 314 35.10 0.30 -14.70
N LYS A 315 34.46 -0.70 -15.31
CA LYS A 315 34.76 -2.12 -15.01
C LYS A 315 36.22 -2.43 -15.37
N ALA A 316 36.93 -3.14 -14.50
CA ALA A 316 38.30 -3.55 -14.78
C ALA A 316 38.36 -4.48 -16.00
N ASP A 317 39.36 -4.27 -16.84
CA ASP A 317 39.71 -5.12 -17.98
C ASP A 317 40.53 -6.38 -17.56
N ARG A 318 40.80 -6.53 -16.26
CA ARG A 318 41.49 -7.66 -15.62
C ARG A 318 40.74 -8.07 -14.37
N SER A 319 40.85 -9.34 -13.98
CA SER A 319 40.30 -9.85 -12.71
C SER A 319 41.32 -9.86 -11.58
N ILE A 320 42.63 -9.88 -11.90
CA ILE A 320 43.73 -9.91 -10.95
C ILE A 320 44.88 -9.03 -11.45
N VAL A 321 45.52 -8.30 -10.55
CA VAL A 321 46.74 -7.50 -10.79
C VAL A 321 47.82 -7.88 -9.78
N THR A 322 49.09 -7.96 -10.21
CA THR A 322 50.21 -8.31 -9.32
C THR A 322 51.09 -7.10 -9.08
N ALA A 323 51.29 -6.73 -7.82
CA ALA A 323 52.15 -5.61 -7.45
C ALA A 323 53.60 -5.87 -7.92
N LYS A 324 54.25 -4.87 -8.51
CA LYS A 324 55.64 -4.95 -8.96
C LYS A 324 56.59 -5.24 -7.80
N ASP A 325 57.80 -5.72 -8.13
CA ASP A 325 58.81 -6.02 -7.13
C ASP A 325 59.31 -4.73 -6.43
N GLY A 326 59.49 -4.79 -5.10
CA GLY A 326 59.85 -3.63 -4.29
C GLY A 326 59.38 -3.72 -2.83
N ALA A 327 59.92 -2.82 -1.98
CA ALA A 327 59.70 -2.87 -0.54
C ALA A 327 58.24 -2.62 -0.13
N ILE A 328 57.60 -1.56 -0.65
CA ILE A 328 56.18 -1.21 -0.42
C ILE A 328 55.61 -0.50 -1.64
N ILE A 329 54.47 -0.96 -2.15
CA ILE A 329 53.73 -0.34 -3.26
C ILE A 329 52.51 0.42 -2.71
N TYR A 330 52.56 1.75 -2.73
CA TYR A 330 51.53 2.60 -2.11
C TYR A 330 50.19 2.59 -2.85
N LEU A 331 49.10 2.77 -2.09
CA LEU A 331 47.73 2.86 -2.60
C LEU A 331 47.23 4.32 -2.64
N TYR A 332 46.21 4.55 -3.45
CA TYR A 332 45.63 5.87 -3.71
C TYR A 332 44.11 5.88 -3.48
N THR A 333 43.54 7.03 -3.17
CA THR A 333 42.09 7.23 -3.17
C THR A 333 41.55 7.33 -4.60
N LYS A 334 40.23 7.25 -4.77
CA LYS A 334 39.56 7.45 -6.06
C LYS A 334 39.82 8.83 -6.70
N ASP A 335 40.28 9.80 -5.91
CA ASP A 335 40.62 11.15 -6.37
C ASP A 335 42.14 11.31 -6.61
N GLY A 336 42.91 10.22 -6.56
CA GLY A 336 44.35 10.19 -6.85
C GLY A 336 45.26 10.59 -5.67
N LYS A 337 44.72 10.80 -4.46
CA LYS A 337 45.51 11.14 -3.27
C LYS A 337 46.21 9.89 -2.71
N LYS A 338 47.52 9.97 -2.49
CA LYS A 338 48.30 8.88 -1.86
C LYS A 338 47.83 8.61 -0.43
N ILE A 339 47.66 7.34 -0.08
CA ILE A 339 47.41 6.88 1.29
C ILE A 339 48.76 6.54 1.92
N ALA A 340 49.19 7.33 2.91
CA ALA A 340 50.56 7.25 3.44
C ALA A 340 50.86 5.93 4.16
N ASP A 341 49.87 5.38 4.88
CA ASP A 341 50.04 4.22 5.77
C ASP A 341 49.53 2.90 5.18
N ARG A 342 49.34 2.86 3.84
CA ARG A 342 48.79 1.69 3.15
C ARG A 342 49.62 1.38 1.91
N GLY A 343 50.06 0.14 1.82
CA GLY A 343 50.76 -0.36 0.66
C GLY A 343 50.79 -1.88 0.59
N LEU A 344 51.05 -2.38 -0.61
CA LEU A 344 51.12 -3.80 -0.91
C LEU A 344 52.58 -4.26 -0.89
N LYS A 345 52.81 -5.49 -0.43
CA LYS A 345 54.10 -6.14 -0.57
C LYS A 345 54.35 -6.47 -2.05
N GLY A 346 55.57 -6.28 -2.53
CA GLY A 346 55.93 -6.65 -3.90
C GLY A 346 55.64 -8.13 -4.20
N ASN A 347 55.31 -8.41 -5.46
CA ASN A 347 55.00 -9.75 -5.97
C ASN A 347 53.73 -10.42 -5.39
N THR A 348 52.81 -9.64 -4.80
CA THR A 348 51.53 -10.17 -4.31
C THR A 348 50.40 -9.92 -5.32
N PRO A 349 49.55 -10.93 -5.62
CA PRO A 349 48.40 -10.77 -6.51
C PRO A 349 47.18 -10.23 -5.75
N TRP A 350 46.38 -9.38 -6.41
CA TRP A 350 45.19 -8.73 -5.86
C TRP A 350 44.05 -8.78 -6.85
N ALA A 351 42.86 -9.16 -6.36
CA ALA A 351 41.65 -9.11 -7.15
C ALA A 351 41.29 -7.66 -7.48
N THR A 352 40.79 -7.44 -8.69
CA THR A 352 40.28 -6.14 -9.12
C THR A 352 39.00 -6.33 -9.92
N ASP A 353 38.09 -5.38 -9.75
CA ASP A 353 36.79 -5.35 -10.40
C ASP A 353 36.51 -4.01 -11.10
N LEU A 354 37.20 -2.94 -10.70
CA LEU A 354 37.04 -1.59 -11.25
C LEU A 354 38.40 -0.98 -11.63
N MET A 355 38.39 -0.12 -12.63
CA MET A 355 39.50 0.74 -13.02
C MET A 355 39.04 2.19 -13.12
N ILE A 356 39.93 3.12 -12.85
CA ILE A 356 39.66 4.55 -12.98
C ILE A 356 40.88 5.22 -13.61
N THR A 357 40.66 6.27 -14.39
CA THR A 357 41.73 7.19 -14.79
C THR A 357 41.51 8.48 -14.02
N VAL A 358 42.52 8.95 -13.29
CA VAL A 358 42.48 10.22 -12.58
C VAL A 358 43.69 11.02 -13.00
N ASN A 359 43.48 12.22 -13.55
CA ASN A 359 44.56 13.08 -14.08
C ASN A 359 45.49 12.33 -15.07
N GLY A 360 44.91 11.49 -15.94
CA GLY A 360 45.66 10.68 -16.92
C GLY A 360 46.35 9.44 -16.35
N VAL A 361 46.24 9.16 -15.05
CA VAL A 361 46.82 7.98 -14.39
C VAL A 361 45.76 6.90 -14.24
N LYS A 362 45.91 5.79 -14.98
CA LYS A 362 45.06 4.60 -14.84
C LYS A 362 45.40 3.83 -13.56
N MET A 363 44.38 3.40 -12.81
CA MET A 363 44.48 2.66 -11.56
C MET A 363 43.42 1.55 -11.49
N TYR A 364 43.71 0.47 -10.76
CA TYR A 364 42.77 -0.62 -10.46
C TYR A 364 42.38 -0.62 -8.99
N ARG A 365 41.13 -0.94 -8.70
CA ARG A 365 40.66 -1.07 -7.32
C ARG A 365 41.11 -2.40 -6.74
N VAL A 366 41.79 -2.35 -5.60
CA VAL A 366 42.25 -3.56 -4.87
C VAL A 366 41.57 -3.71 -3.51
N SER A 367 40.79 -2.71 -3.10
CA SER A 367 39.97 -2.68 -1.89
C SER A 367 38.92 -1.56 -2.00
N THR A 368 37.90 -1.53 -1.13
CA THR A 368 36.69 -0.68 -1.22
C THR A 368 36.96 0.78 -1.60
N SER A 369 38.09 1.35 -1.14
CA SER A 369 38.48 2.74 -1.42
C SER A 369 39.97 2.90 -1.79
N GLU A 370 40.65 1.81 -2.17
CA GLU A 370 42.10 1.81 -2.38
C GLU A 370 42.44 1.34 -3.78
N TRP A 371 43.25 2.14 -4.46
CA TRP A 371 43.56 2.00 -5.87
C TRP A 371 45.05 1.83 -6.10
N LEU A 372 45.42 0.89 -6.95
CA LEU A 372 46.78 0.57 -7.36
C LEU A 372 47.03 1.11 -8.77
N ARG A 373 48.09 1.91 -8.97
CA ARG A 373 48.43 2.46 -10.29
C ARG A 373 48.86 1.36 -11.25
N VAL A 374 48.51 1.50 -12.53
CA VAL A 374 48.94 0.56 -13.58
C VAL A 374 50.46 0.48 -13.69
N SER A 375 51.17 1.60 -13.48
CA SER A 375 52.64 1.66 -13.46
C SER A 375 53.30 0.86 -12.32
N ASP A 376 52.51 0.40 -11.35
CA ASP A 376 52.97 -0.35 -10.19
C ASP A 376 52.58 -1.85 -10.24
N ILE A 377 52.18 -2.31 -11.42
CA ILE A 377 51.77 -3.69 -11.72
C ILE A 377 52.79 -4.31 -12.68
N LYS A 378 53.09 -5.60 -12.51
CA LYS A 378 53.98 -6.36 -13.39
C LYS A 378 53.25 -7.36 -14.28
#